data_AF-A0A894KIY9-F1
#
_entry.id   AF-A0A894KIY9-F1
#
_cell.length_a   1.000
_cell.length_b   1.000
_cell.length_c   1.000
_cell.angle_alpha   90.00
_cell.angle_beta   90.00
_cell.angle_gamma   90.00
#
_symmetry.space_group_name_H-M   'P 1'
#
loop_
_entity.id
_entity.type
_entity.pdbx_description
1 polymer ?
#
loop_
_entity_poly.entity_id
_entity_poly.type
_entity_poly.pdbx_seq_one_letter_code
_entity_poly.pdbx_strand_id
1 'polypeptide(L)'
;MILKFNDATELQAQSAELVGNLLQIKTISATQDELRTKFQDEFACKKITIIEREQIITEHENYTKLLRIEEYTGGIYGVAMEKVGETTAERLAEVETENAALKEALVNANTQITDLQGAICELYEMGVQA
;
A
#
# COMPACT_ATOMS: atom_id res chain seq x y z
N MET A 1 0.80 19.99 16.50
CA MET A 1 -0.39 19.90 15.62
C MET A 1 -1.42 18.99 16.29
N ILE A 2 -2.68 19.04 15.87
CA ILE A 2 -3.73 18.17 16.38
C ILE A 2 -4.18 17.23 15.27
N LEU A 3 -4.28 15.95 15.59
CA LEU A 3 -4.93 14.96 14.75
C LEU A 3 -6.34 14.75 15.29
N LYS A 4 -7.35 15.06 14.47
CA LYS A 4 -8.75 14.81 14.79
C LYS A 4 -9.20 13.54 14.08
N PHE A 5 -9.68 12.57 14.85
CA PHE A 5 -10.10 11.27 14.35
C PHE A 5 -11.60 11.25 13.99
N ASN A 6 -12.03 10.21 13.30
CA ASN A 6 -13.41 10.01 12.88
C ASN A 6 -14.39 9.87 14.07
N ASP A 7 -13.91 9.35 15.20
CA ASP A 7 -14.66 9.25 16.46
C ASP A 7 -14.66 10.56 17.28
N ALA A 8 -14.21 11.67 16.67
CA ALA A 8 -14.08 12.99 17.27
C ALA A 8 -13.06 13.12 18.40
N THR A 9 -12.29 12.07 18.71
CA THR A 9 -11.16 12.19 19.64
C THR A 9 -9.98 12.91 18.97
N GLU A 10 -9.04 13.36 19.79
CA GLU A 10 -7.89 14.14 19.34
C GLU A 10 -6.58 13.58 19.90
N LEU A 11 -5.50 13.69 19.11
CA LEU A 11 -4.14 13.38 19.53
C LEU A 11 -3.21 14.56 19.20
N GLN A 12 -2.42 14.98 20.19
CA GLN A 12 -1.33 15.93 19.94
C GLN A 12 -0.19 15.22 19.21
N ALA A 13 0.24 15.76 18.07
CA ALA A 13 1.36 15.24 17.31
C ALA A 13 2.42 16.33 17.12
N GLN A 14 3.67 15.91 16.95
CA GLN A 14 4.75 16.76 16.45
C GLN A 14 4.73 16.85 14.92
N SER A 15 4.42 15.73 14.25
CA SER A 15 4.34 15.66 12.80
C SER A 15 3.33 14.59 12.37
N ALA A 16 2.73 14.79 11.21
CA ALA A 16 1.95 13.79 10.49
C ALA A 16 2.13 14.04 8.98
N GLU A 17 2.77 13.11 8.29
CA GLU A 17 3.15 13.26 6.89
C GLU A 17 3.08 11.93 6.14
N LEU A 18 2.91 12.02 4.81
CA LEU A 18 2.99 10.85 3.94
C LEU A 18 4.45 10.59 3.56
N VAL A 19 4.92 9.39 3.90
CA VAL A 19 6.25 8.90 3.52
C VAL A 19 6.05 7.63 2.69
N GLY A 20 6.16 7.77 1.37
CA GLY A 20 5.72 6.72 0.44
C GLY A 20 4.20 6.52 0.55
N ASN A 21 3.77 5.29 0.85
CA ASN A 21 2.37 4.94 1.05
C ASN A 21 1.93 4.96 2.52
N LEU A 22 2.81 5.37 3.44
CA LEU A 22 2.55 5.32 4.86
C LEU A 22 2.22 6.71 5.38
N LEU A 23 1.15 6.81 6.17
CA LEU A 23 0.93 7.95 7.04
C LEU A 23 1.79 7.77 8.29
N GLN A 24 2.83 8.59 8.41
CA GLN A 24 3.75 8.58 9.55
C GLN A 24 3.40 9.70 10.52
N ILE A 25 3.13 9.34 11.76
CA ILE A 25 2.75 10.26 12.84
C ILE A 25 3.80 10.17 13.93
N LYS A 26 4.29 11.31 14.43
CA LYS A 26 5.18 11.38 15.60
C LYS A 26 4.52 12.09 16.76
N THR A 27 4.59 11.51 17.95
CA THR A 27 3.99 12.09 19.16
C THR A 27 4.77 11.72 20.42
N ILE A 28 4.70 12.58 21.43
CA ILE A 28 5.18 12.35 22.81
C ILE A 28 4.02 12.38 23.81
N SER A 29 2.80 12.64 23.34
CA SER A 29 1.66 12.91 24.20
C SER A 29 0.90 11.65 24.62
N ALA A 30 1.39 10.48 24.22
CA ALA A 30 0.74 9.20 24.47
C ALA A 30 1.80 8.09 24.62
N THR A 31 1.44 7.06 25.35
CA THR A 31 2.24 5.85 25.55
C THR A 31 2.10 4.89 24.38
N GLN A 32 3.02 3.93 24.26
CA GLN A 32 2.97 2.90 23.21
C GLN A 32 1.64 2.11 23.23
N ASP A 33 1.12 1.79 24.41
CA ASP A 33 -0.12 1.01 24.57
C ASP A 33 -1.34 1.83 24.15
N GLU A 34 -1.42 3.10 24.55
CA GLU A 34 -2.50 4.00 24.12
C GLU A 34 -2.49 4.18 22.59
N LEU A 35 -1.30 4.35 22.00
CA LEU A 35 -1.14 4.43 20.55
C LEU A 35 -1.57 3.13 19.88
N ARG A 36 -1.17 1.98 20.42
CA ARG A 36 -1.58 0.67 19.87
C ARG A 36 -3.10 0.52 19.90
N THR A 37 -3.74 0.80 21.04
CA THR A 37 -5.20 0.74 21.14
C THR A 37 -5.87 1.71 20.17
N LYS A 38 -5.37 2.96 20.09
CA LYS A 38 -5.98 3.98 19.24
C LYS A 38 -5.87 3.67 17.75
N PHE A 39 -4.68 3.29 17.31
CA PHE A 39 -4.38 3.10 15.89
C PHE A 39 -4.78 1.71 15.36
N GLN A 40 -5.19 0.78 16.24
CA GLN A 40 -5.85 -0.46 15.84
C GLN A 40 -7.38 -0.30 15.69
N ASP A 41 -7.96 0.80 16.15
CA ASP A 41 -9.37 1.09 15.94
C ASP A 41 -9.60 1.62 14.51
N GLU A 42 -10.08 0.72 13.64
CA GLU A 42 -10.37 1.04 12.25
C GLU A 42 -11.48 2.09 12.10
N PHE A 43 -12.46 2.13 13.00
CA PHE A 43 -13.54 3.12 12.95
C PHE A 43 -13.00 4.51 13.28
N ALA A 44 -12.19 4.63 14.33
CA ALA A 44 -11.56 5.89 14.70
C ALA A 44 -10.58 6.38 13.62
N CYS A 45 -9.77 5.47 13.06
CA CYS A 45 -8.75 5.81 12.05
C CYS A 45 -9.29 5.94 10.63
N LYS A 46 -10.60 5.74 10.41
CA LYS A 46 -11.22 5.85 9.08
C LYS A 46 -10.98 7.22 8.43
N LYS A 47 -10.93 8.28 9.24
CA LYS A 47 -10.59 9.64 8.82
C LYS A 47 -9.72 10.29 9.88
N ILE A 48 -8.59 10.85 9.45
CA ILE A 48 -7.66 11.61 10.29
C ILE A 48 -7.51 12.99 9.66
N THR A 49 -8.04 14.01 10.32
CA THR A 49 -7.93 15.40 9.91
C THR A 49 -6.76 16.05 10.65
N ILE A 50 -5.83 16.64 9.91
CA ILE A 50 -4.68 17.34 10.45
C ILE A 50 -5.03 18.81 10.64
N ILE A 51 -4.88 19.30 11.87
CA ILE A 51 -5.14 20.68 12.25
C ILE A 51 -3.86 21.34 12.77
N GLU A 52 -3.47 22.46 12.16
CA GLU A 52 -2.38 23.30 12.60
C GLU A 52 -2.84 24.75 12.72
N ARG A 53 -2.54 25.39 13.86
CA ARG A 53 -2.93 26.78 14.13
C ARG A 53 -4.42 27.04 13.83
N GLU A 54 -5.28 26.13 14.29
CA GLU A 54 -6.75 26.16 14.11
C GLU A 54 -7.23 26.06 12.65
N GLN A 55 -6.35 25.69 11.72
CA GLN A 55 -6.68 25.47 10.32
C GLN A 55 -6.55 24.01 9.95
N ILE A 56 -7.50 23.50 9.16
CA ILE A 56 -7.40 22.19 8.54
C ILE A 56 -6.35 22.28 7.44
N ILE A 57 -5.26 21.51 7.58
CA ILE A 57 -4.18 21.46 6.60
C ILE A 57 -4.46 20.37 5.57
N THR A 58 -4.87 19.19 6.02
CA THR A 58 -5.17 18.05 5.14
C THR A 58 -6.02 17.01 5.87
N GLU A 59 -6.58 16.08 5.10
CA GLU A 59 -7.37 14.97 5.59
C GLU A 59 -6.87 13.67 4.95
N HIS A 60 -6.68 12.64 5.78
CA HIS A 60 -6.27 11.32 5.36
C HIS A 60 -7.38 10.33 5.66
N GLU A 61 -7.86 9.64 4.62
CA GLU A 61 -8.92 8.65 4.73
C GLU A 61 -8.38 7.23 4.57
N ASN A 62 -8.98 6.30 5.31
CA ASN A 62 -8.76 4.87 5.22
C ASN A 62 -7.35 4.38 5.59
N TYR A 63 -6.58 5.18 6.34
CA TYR A 63 -5.33 4.76 6.99
C TYR A 63 -5.62 3.98 8.27
N THR A 64 -6.20 2.79 8.10
CA THR A 64 -6.74 1.97 9.20
C THR A 64 -5.89 0.77 9.55
N LYS A 65 -4.81 0.49 8.81
CA LYS A 65 -3.94 -0.67 9.05
C LYS A 65 -2.67 -0.23 9.76
N LEU A 66 -2.55 -0.56 11.05
CA LEU A 66 -1.34 -0.27 11.82
C LEU A 66 -0.19 -1.19 11.38
N LEU A 67 0.83 -0.60 10.77
CA LEU A 67 2.04 -1.33 10.35
C LEU A 67 3.00 -1.50 11.52
N ARG A 68 3.32 -0.40 12.21
CA ARG A 68 4.29 -0.41 13.32
C ARG A 68 4.19 0.80 14.22
N ILE A 69 4.71 0.63 15.44
CA ILE A 69 5.00 1.69 16.40
C ILE A 69 6.47 1.56 16.80
N GLU A 70 7.23 2.65 16.69
CA GLU A 70 8.67 2.70 17.03
C GLU A 70 8.93 3.82 18.04
N GLU A 71 9.92 3.61 18.91
CA GLU A 71 10.39 4.64 19.84
C GLU A 71 11.65 5.31 19.30
N TYR A 72 11.66 6.64 19.32
CA TYR A 72 12.78 7.50 18.99
C TYR A 72 13.36 8.13 20.25
N THR A 73 14.57 8.68 20.13
CA THR A 73 15.23 9.42 21.20
C THR A 73 14.32 10.51 21.77
N GLY A 74 14.29 10.63 23.10
CA GLY A 74 13.47 11.62 23.80
C GLY A 74 12.03 11.17 24.07
N GLY A 75 11.73 9.87 23.99
CA GLY A 75 10.40 9.32 24.28
C GLY A 75 9.37 9.69 23.22
N ILE A 76 9.82 10.00 22.00
CA ILE A 76 8.94 10.25 20.86
C ILE A 76 8.56 8.90 20.26
N TYR A 77 7.26 8.64 20.14
CA TYR A 77 6.75 7.48 19.42
C TYR A 77 6.39 7.85 17.99
N GLY A 78 6.80 7.01 17.03
CA GLY A 78 6.33 7.05 15.66
C GLY A 78 5.32 5.95 15.38
N VAL A 79 4.22 6.31 14.75
CA VAL A 79 3.18 5.40 14.26
C VAL A 79 3.22 5.41 12.74
N ALA A 80 3.25 4.24 12.10
CA ALA A 80 3.12 4.11 10.66
C ALA A 80 1.82 3.38 10.32
N MET A 81 0.95 4.04 9.55
CA MET A 81 -0.32 3.49 9.09
C MET A 81 -0.28 3.23 7.59
N GLU A 82 -0.81 2.08 7.17
CA GLU A 82 -1.11 1.75 5.79
C GLU A 82 -2.57 2.08 5.47
N LYS A 83 -2.79 2.46 4.21
CA LYS A 83 -4.14 2.66 3.67
C LYS A 83 -4.71 1.31 3.23
N VAL A 84 -5.92 0.98 3.69
CA VAL A 84 -6.60 -0.26 3.28
C VAL A 84 -6.86 -0.26 1.77
N GLY A 85 -6.63 -1.39 1.11
CA GLY A 85 -6.66 -1.52 -0.36
C GLY A 85 -5.35 -1.11 -1.04
N GLU A 86 -4.41 -0.49 -0.31
CA GLU A 86 -3.09 -0.09 -0.81
C GLU A 86 -1.96 -0.55 0.12
N THR A 87 -2.22 -1.55 0.98
CA THR A 87 -1.20 -2.12 1.87
C THR A 87 -0.09 -2.76 1.05
N THR A 88 1.10 -2.87 1.65
CA THR A 88 2.25 -3.51 1.01
C THR A 88 1.91 -4.94 0.58
N ALA A 89 1.15 -5.67 1.42
CA ALA A 89 0.71 -7.03 1.13
C ALA A 89 -0.28 -7.10 -0.04
N GLU A 90 -1.28 -6.22 -0.09
CA GLU A 90 -2.26 -6.18 -1.17
C GLU A 90 -1.59 -5.83 -2.51
N ARG A 91 -0.72 -4.82 -2.52
CA ARG A 91 0.04 -4.43 -3.72
C ARG A 91 0.96 -5.55 -4.20
N LEU A 92 1.61 -6.27 -3.28
CA LEU A 92 2.46 -7.41 -3.64
C LEU A 92 1.63 -8.54 -4.26
N ALA A 93 0.48 -8.87 -3.67
CA ALA A 93 -0.41 -9.91 -4.19
C ALA A 93 -0.97 -9.58 -5.58
N GLU A 94 -1.29 -8.30 -5.83
CA GLU A 94 -1.69 -7.81 -7.16
C GLU A 94 -0.56 -8.00 -8.18
N VAL A 95 0.65 -7.54 -7.85
CA VAL A 95 1.83 -7.68 -8.72
C VAL A 95 2.19 -9.14 -8.98
N GLU A 96 2.05 -10.03 -8.00
CA GLU A 96 2.27 -11.47 -8.18
C GLU A 96 1.24 -12.09 -9.13
N THR A 97 -0.02 -11.69 -9.01
CA THR A 97 -1.10 -12.14 -9.89
C THR A 97 -0.88 -11.68 -11.34
N GLU A 98 -0.56 -10.41 -11.53
CA GLU A 98 -0.26 -9.85 -12.86
C GLU A 98 0.95 -10.54 -13.49
N ASN A 99 2.02 -10.78 -12.71
CA ASN A 99 3.20 -11.49 -13.20
C ASN A 99 2.89 -12.94 -13.60
N ALA A 100 2.01 -13.64 -12.88
CA ALA A 100 1.58 -14.98 -13.25
C ALA A 100 0.83 -14.97 -14.59
N ALA A 101 -0.12 -14.04 -14.76
CA ALA A 101 -0.88 -13.89 -16.00
C ALA A 101 0.03 -13.54 -17.20
N LEU A 102 1.02 -12.66 -17.00
CA LEU A 102 1.99 -12.31 -18.03
C LEU A 102 2.88 -13.49 -18.43
N LYS A 103 3.30 -14.31 -17.47
CA LYS A 103 4.07 -15.53 -17.75
C LYS A 103 3.25 -16.55 -18.55
N GLU A 104 1.98 -16.73 -18.21
CA GLU A 104 1.08 -17.61 -18.95
C GLU A 104 0.86 -17.11 -20.38
N ALA A 105 0.59 -15.82 -20.55
CA ALA A 105 0.45 -15.19 -21.87
C ALA A 105 1.72 -15.35 -22.72
N LEU A 106 2.91 -15.21 -22.11
CA LEU A 106 4.19 -15.39 -22.78
C LEU A 106 4.39 -16.85 -23.25
N VAL A 107 4.06 -17.83 -22.41
CA VAL A 107 4.12 -19.25 -22.79
C VAL A 107 3.17 -19.52 -23.96
N ASN A 108 1.93 -19.05 -23.88
CA ASN A 108 0.94 -19.24 -24.94
C ASN A 108 1.39 -18.61 -26.27
N ALA A 109 1.96 -17.41 -26.24
CA ALA A 109 2.50 -16.75 -27.42
C ALA A 109 3.67 -17.53 -28.04
N ASN A 110 4.59 -18.03 -27.21
CA ASN A 110 5.73 -18.82 -27.68
C ASN A 110 5.29 -20.15 -28.30
N THR A 111 4.28 -20.82 -27.73
CA THR A 111 3.69 -22.03 -28.31
C THR A 111 3.11 -21.73 -29.69
N GLN A 112 2.30 -20.68 -29.83
CA GLN A 112 1.73 -20.29 -31.12
C GLN A 112 2.82 -19.95 -32.17
N ILE A 113 3.89 -19.26 -31.77
CA ILE A 113 5.03 -18.99 -32.65
C ILE A 113 5.67 -20.29 -33.13
N THR A 114 5.87 -21.25 -32.22
CA THR A 114 6.48 -22.55 -32.53
C THR A 114 5.60 -23.35 -33.49
N ASP A 115 4.29 -23.39 -33.24
CA ASP A 115 3.32 -24.08 -34.10
C ASP A 115 3.29 -23.48 -35.51
N LEU A 116 3.28 -22.15 -35.62
CA LEU A 116 3.34 -21.45 -36.90
C LEU A 116 4.66 -21.70 -37.64
N GLN A 117 5.79 -21.73 -36.94
CA GLN A 117 7.08 -22.08 -37.53
C GLN A 117 7.07 -23.50 -38.09
N GLY A 118 6.49 -24.46 -37.36
CA GLY A 118 6.30 -25.83 -37.83
C GLY A 118 5.47 -25.90 -39.13
N ALA A 119 4.30 -25.26 -39.14
CA ALA A 119 3.44 -25.21 -40.31
C ALA A 119 4.12 -24.55 -41.52
N ILE A 120 4.92 -23.49 -41.30
CA ILE A 120 5.68 -22.84 -42.36
C ILE A 120 6.74 -23.78 -42.94
N CYS A 121 7.47 -24.52 -42.09
CA CYS A 121 8.46 -25.50 -42.55
C CYS A 121 7.83 -26.56 -43.45
N GLU A 122 6.69 -27.14 -43.05
CA GLU A 122 5.96 -28.14 -43.83
C GLU A 122 5.56 -27.58 -45.22
N LEU A 123 5.05 -26.34 -45.27
CA LEU A 123 4.71 -25.68 -46.53
C LEU A 123 5.92 -25.46 -47.44
N TYR A 124 7.07 -25.07 -46.88
CA TYR A 124 8.32 -24.94 -47.64
C TYR A 124 8.76 -26.26 -48.24
N GLU A 125 8.70 -27.36 -47.48
CA GLU A 125 9.06 -28.69 -47.96
C GLU A 125 8.14 -29.17 -49.08
N MET A 126 6.83 -28.90 -49.00
CA MET A 126 5.87 -29.20 -50.05
C MET A 126 6.11 -28.38 -51.33
N GLY A 127 6.50 -27.12 -51.21
CA GLY A 127 6.76 -26.22 -52.34
C GLY A 127 8.08 -26.49 -53.07
N VAL A 128 9.06 -27.12 -52.42
CA VAL A 128 10.34 -27.53 -53.04
C VAL A 128 10.21 -28.84 -53.84
N GLN A 129 9.16 -29.62 -53.58
CA GLN A 129 8.90 -30.90 -54.27
C GLN A 129 8.05 -30.75 -55.56
N ALA A 130 7.64 -29.54 -55.93
CA ALA A 130 6.77 -29.24 -57.08
C ALA A 130 7.54 -28.68 -58.29
#